data_AF-A0AA52EJ33-F1
#
_entry.id   AF-A0AA52EJ33-F1
#
_cell.length_a   1.000
_cell.length_b   1.000
_cell.length_c   1.000
_cell.angle_alpha   90.00
_cell.angle_beta   90.00
_cell.angle_gamma   90.00
#
_symmetry.space_group_name_H-M   'P 1'
#
loop_
_entity.id
_entity.type
_entity.pdbx_description
1 polymer ?
#
loop_
_entity_poly.entity_id
_entity_poly.type
_entity_poly.pdbx_seq_one_letter_code
_entity_poly.pdbx_strand_id
1 'polypeptide(L)'
;MKWEKLGHVFVPDGSLEWMKTHAANPVVRPMGDDIVRVYFSGRSEQNQAHISWLEIDMNDPLTVQRLCDKPVLSPGDVGLFDDSGVSMGCFAEINGKTHLFYLGWNLGVTVPWRNSIGAAVEQDDGSFVRVSKAPILDRCHADPYSISYPWILQDDKEFHIWYGSNLAWGDAQEDMAHLMKYARSDDGLNWNREGHVALPFKDEGEYAMSKPCVIKDPDGFKMWYSYRGLAYRIGYAESKDGKTWVRKDEEVGISVSEEGWDSETVEYPCVFDHKGSRYMLYNGNAYGLTGFGMAKLK
;
A
#
# COMPACT_ATOMS: atom_id res chain seq x y z
N MET A 1 8.88 19.93 0.16
CA MET A 1 8.82 19.39 -1.22
C MET A 1 7.75 20.12 -2.03
N LYS A 2 7.72 19.98 -3.36
CA LYS A 2 6.62 20.47 -4.21
C LYS A 2 6.32 19.46 -5.33
N TRP A 3 5.13 18.87 -5.30
CA TRP A 3 4.70 17.92 -6.32
C TRP A 3 3.89 18.59 -7.42
N GLU A 4 4.19 18.22 -8.66
CA GLU A 4 3.41 18.52 -9.85
C GLU A 4 2.50 17.33 -10.18
N LYS A 5 1.19 17.51 -10.04
CA LYS A 5 0.23 16.49 -10.50
C LYS A 5 0.29 16.40 -12.02
N LEU A 6 0.64 15.23 -12.54
CA LEU A 6 0.66 14.96 -13.98
C LEU A 6 -0.74 14.69 -14.49
N GLY A 7 -1.58 13.99 -13.71
CA GLY A 7 -2.97 13.74 -14.04
C GLY A 7 -3.46 12.38 -13.58
N HIS A 8 -4.66 12.05 -14.04
CA HIS A 8 -5.35 10.79 -13.79
C HIS A 8 -4.80 9.69 -14.69
N VAL A 9 -4.32 8.58 -14.12
CA VAL A 9 -3.69 7.48 -14.88
C VAL A 9 -4.73 6.42 -15.22
N PHE A 10 -5.55 6.02 -14.25
CA PHE A 10 -6.45 4.90 -14.45
C PHE A 10 -7.64 4.90 -13.49
N VAL A 11 -8.82 4.60 -14.03
CA VAL A 11 -10.07 4.33 -13.30
C VAL A 11 -10.76 3.11 -13.93
N PRO A 12 -11.36 2.23 -13.12
CA PRO A 12 -12.17 1.13 -13.65
C PRO A 12 -13.35 1.60 -14.49
N ASP A 13 -13.61 0.90 -15.59
CA ASP A 13 -14.78 1.12 -16.47
C ASP A 13 -15.92 0.11 -16.22
N GLY A 14 -15.72 -0.82 -15.29
CA GLY A 14 -16.68 -1.87 -14.94
C GLY A 14 -16.70 -3.08 -15.89
N SER A 15 -15.85 -3.11 -16.92
CA SER A 15 -15.84 -4.16 -17.93
C SER A 15 -15.30 -5.50 -17.41
N LEU A 16 -14.38 -5.49 -16.44
CA LEU A 16 -13.72 -6.69 -15.91
C LEU A 16 -14.36 -7.18 -14.61
N GLU A 17 -14.56 -8.49 -14.49
CA GLU A 17 -15.24 -9.11 -13.32
C GLU A 17 -14.50 -8.87 -12.00
N TRP A 18 -13.18 -8.86 -12.04
CA TRP A 18 -12.30 -8.66 -10.88
C TRP A 18 -12.10 -7.17 -10.52
N MET A 19 -12.61 -6.24 -11.32
CA MET A 19 -12.43 -4.78 -11.14
C MET A 19 -13.64 -4.01 -11.70
N LYS A 20 -14.75 -4.12 -10.98
CA LYS A 20 -16.00 -3.40 -11.26
C LYS A 20 -15.96 -1.93 -10.88
N THR A 21 -15.30 -1.57 -9.78
CA THR A 21 -15.47 -0.23 -9.18
C THR A 21 -14.18 0.47 -8.78
N HIS A 22 -13.28 -0.20 -8.04
CA HIS A 22 -12.10 0.47 -7.47
C HIS A 22 -10.80 0.01 -8.13
N ALA A 23 -9.81 0.90 -8.19
CA ALA A 23 -8.41 0.60 -8.46
C ALA A 23 -7.57 1.26 -7.35
N ALA A 24 -7.23 0.51 -6.31
CA ALA A 24 -6.66 1.05 -5.06
C ALA A 24 -5.26 0.53 -4.75
N ASN A 25 -4.52 1.26 -3.92
CA ASN A 25 -3.18 0.90 -3.42
C ASN A 25 -2.16 0.65 -4.55
N PRO A 26 -1.95 1.60 -5.48
CA PRO A 26 -1.01 1.43 -6.58
C PRO A 26 0.42 1.24 -6.06
N VAL A 27 1.18 0.33 -6.66
CA VAL A 27 2.59 0.07 -6.38
C VAL A 27 3.34 -0.17 -7.69
N VAL A 28 4.46 0.51 -7.87
CA VAL A 28 5.25 0.45 -9.11
C VAL A 28 6.35 -0.59 -9.04
N ARG A 29 6.55 -1.31 -10.15
CA ARG A 29 7.80 -2.02 -10.48
C ARG A 29 8.33 -1.53 -11.84
N PRO A 30 9.63 -1.16 -11.94
CA PRO A 30 10.26 -0.89 -13.23
C PRO A 30 10.35 -2.16 -14.08
N MET A 31 10.11 -2.05 -15.39
CA MET A 31 10.20 -3.18 -16.34
C MET A 31 11.32 -3.04 -17.37
N GLY A 32 11.98 -1.89 -17.41
CA GLY A 32 12.99 -1.55 -18.43
C GLY A 32 12.40 -0.65 -19.52
N ASP A 33 13.28 -0.02 -20.31
CA ASP A 33 12.89 0.79 -21.48
C ASP A 33 11.76 1.82 -21.23
N ASP A 34 11.83 2.53 -20.10
CA ASP A 34 10.81 3.49 -19.64
C ASP A 34 9.44 2.92 -19.30
N ILE A 35 9.26 1.61 -19.40
CA ILE A 35 8.04 0.93 -18.98
C ILE A 35 8.07 0.69 -17.47
N VAL A 36 6.97 1.05 -16.82
CA VAL A 36 6.68 0.66 -15.45
C VAL A 36 5.38 -0.13 -15.40
N ARG A 37 5.36 -1.15 -14.55
CA ARG A 37 4.17 -1.91 -14.23
C ARG A 37 3.61 -1.43 -12.90
N VAL A 38 2.35 -0.98 -12.93
CA VAL A 38 1.61 -0.55 -11.75
C VAL A 38 0.72 -1.71 -11.30
N TYR A 39 1.03 -2.27 -10.13
CA TYR A 39 0.17 -3.24 -9.45
C TYR A 39 -0.84 -2.50 -8.58
N PHE A 40 -2.08 -2.96 -8.56
CA PHE A 40 -3.16 -2.32 -7.80
C PHE A 40 -4.23 -3.34 -7.42
N SER A 41 -5.14 -2.92 -6.54
CA SER A 41 -6.27 -3.71 -6.06
C SER A 41 -7.55 -3.34 -6.80
N GLY A 42 -8.04 -4.24 -7.66
CA GLY A 42 -9.38 -4.19 -8.24
C GLY A 42 -10.43 -4.66 -7.24
N ARG A 43 -11.69 -4.20 -7.34
CA ARG A 43 -12.81 -4.78 -6.56
C ARG A 43 -13.86 -5.40 -7.47
N SER A 44 -14.24 -6.64 -7.18
CA SER A 44 -15.32 -7.34 -7.88
C SER A 44 -16.71 -6.78 -7.52
N GLU A 45 -17.75 -7.31 -8.16
CA GLU A 45 -19.15 -6.99 -7.83
C GLU A 45 -19.52 -7.36 -6.39
N GLN A 46 -18.88 -8.39 -5.83
CA GLN A 46 -19.03 -8.82 -4.44
C GLN A 46 -18.15 -8.00 -3.48
N ASN A 47 -17.55 -6.91 -3.95
CA ASN A 47 -16.63 -6.05 -3.19
C ASN A 47 -15.36 -6.77 -2.70
N GLN A 48 -14.98 -7.88 -3.34
CA GLN A 48 -13.77 -8.63 -3.02
C GLN A 48 -12.57 -8.03 -3.76
N ALA A 49 -11.48 -7.78 -3.04
CA ALA A 49 -10.27 -7.23 -3.63
C ALA A 49 -9.46 -8.30 -4.37
N HIS A 50 -8.95 -7.94 -5.54
CA HIS A 50 -8.07 -8.75 -6.39
C HIS A 50 -6.83 -7.92 -6.75
N ILE A 51 -5.65 -8.53 -6.77
CA ILE A 51 -4.42 -7.85 -7.17
C ILE A 51 -4.18 -8.09 -8.65
N SER A 52 -4.01 -7.00 -9.39
CA SER A 52 -3.84 -6.95 -10.84
C SER A 52 -2.75 -5.94 -11.20
N TRP A 53 -2.46 -5.80 -12.49
CA TRP A 53 -1.49 -4.81 -12.96
C TRP A 53 -1.85 -4.20 -14.31
N LEU A 54 -1.32 -3.02 -14.55
CA LEU A 54 -1.26 -2.36 -15.85
C LEU A 54 0.16 -1.87 -16.12
N GLU A 55 0.49 -1.58 -17.38
CA GLU A 55 1.75 -1.00 -17.81
C GLU A 55 1.53 0.38 -18.43
N ILE A 56 2.43 1.29 -18.11
CA ILE A 56 2.52 2.64 -18.68
C ILE A 56 3.96 2.91 -19.10
N ASP A 57 4.13 3.75 -20.11
CA ASP A 57 5.43 4.30 -20.51
C ASP A 57 5.61 5.65 -19.83
N MET A 58 6.75 5.85 -19.17
CA MET A 58 7.05 7.09 -18.43
C MET A 58 7.22 8.32 -19.34
N ASN A 59 7.31 8.14 -20.65
CA ASN A 59 7.26 9.22 -21.65
C ASN A 59 5.82 9.69 -21.92
N ASP A 60 4.81 8.85 -21.67
CA ASP A 60 3.37 9.19 -21.72
C ASP A 60 2.62 8.50 -20.56
N PRO A 61 2.88 8.92 -19.30
CA PRO A 61 2.49 8.16 -18.11
C PRO A 61 0.99 8.14 -17.84
N LEU A 62 0.19 8.88 -18.60
CA LEU A 62 -1.27 8.93 -18.47
C LEU A 62 -1.99 7.99 -19.43
N THR A 63 -1.24 7.29 -20.31
CA THR A 63 -1.79 6.34 -21.26
C THR A 63 -1.45 4.92 -20.84
N VAL A 64 -2.49 4.12 -20.56
CA VAL A 64 -2.34 2.69 -20.28
C VAL A 64 -1.98 1.96 -21.57
N GLN A 65 -0.81 1.34 -21.59
CA GLN A 65 -0.35 0.55 -22.74
C GLN A 65 -0.91 -0.86 -22.71
N ARG A 66 -0.90 -1.48 -21.52
CA ARG A 66 -1.36 -2.86 -21.31
C ARG A 66 -2.06 -2.98 -19.97
N LEU A 67 -3.09 -3.79 -19.94
CA LEU A 67 -3.81 -4.19 -18.72
C LEU A 67 -3.82 -5.72 -18.68
N CYS A 68 -3.58 -6.31 -17.52
CA CYS A 68 -3.64 -7.76 -17.40
C CYS A 68 -5.05 -8.29 -17.66
N ASP A 69 -5.17 -9.43 -18.36
CA ASP A 69 -6.49 -10.05 -18.61
C ASP A 69 -7.07 -10.68 -17.32
N LYS A 70 -6.20 -11.14 -16.43
CA LYS A 70 -6.54 -11.84 -15.19
C LYS A 70 -5.72 -11.29 -14.02
N PRO A 71 -6.29 -11.27 -12.80
CA PRO A 71 -5.58 -10.88 -11.61
C PRO A 71 -4.40 -11.84 -11.35
N VAL A 72 -3.30 -11.29 -10.82
CA VAL A 72 -2.14 -12.07 -10.36
C VAL A 72 -2.38 -12.72 -9.00
N LEU A 73 -3.32 -12.18 -8.22
CA LEU A 73 -3.79 -12.79 -6.98
C LEU A 73 -5.29 -12.53 -6.80
N SER A 74 -6.05 -13.60 -6.58
CA SER A 74 -7.48 -13.58 -6.26
C SER A 74 -7.71 -14.02 -4.81
N PRO A 75 -8.90 -13.81 -4.21
CA PRO A 75 -9.23 -14.35 -2.89
C PRO A 75 -8.88 -15.84 -2.76
N GLY A 76 -8.47 -16.25 -1.56
CA GLY A 76 -8.10 -17.63 -1.25
C GLY A 76 -9.31 -18.56 -1.11
N ASP A 77 -9.03 -19.85 -0.85
CA ASP A 77 -10.08 -20.82 -0.52
C ASP A 77 -10.85 -20.40 0.74
N VAL A 78 -12.14 -20.71 0.79
CA VAL A 78 -13.00 -20.41 1.95
C VAL A 78 -12.37 -20.90 3.25
N GLY A 79 -12.30 -20.01 4.25
CA GLY A 79 -11.71 -20.27 5.56
C GLY A 79 -10.21 -19.98 5.66
N LEU A 80 -9.53 -19.66 4.55
CA LEU A 80 -8.18 -19.10 4.60
C LEU A 80 -8.24 -17.61 4.97
N PHE A 81 -7.13 -17.06 5.45
CA PHE A 81 -7.06 -15.69 5.97
C PHE A 81 -7.34 -14.59 4.93
N ASP A 82 -7.37 -14.96 3.64
CA ASP A 82 -7.53 -14.07 2.51
C ASP A 82 -8.73 -14.45 1.62
N ASP A 83 -9.72 -15.16 2.17
CA ASP A 83 -10.89 -15.66 1.43
C ASP A 83 -11.90 -14.58 1.02
N SER A 84 -11.90 -13.42 1.68
CA SER A 84 -12.82 -12.33 1.40
C SER A 84 -12.16 -11.26 0.51
N GLY A 85 -10.84 -11.26 0.41
CA GLY A 85 -10.11 -10.46 -0.56
C GLY A 85 -8.61 -10.42 -0.33
N VAL A 86 -7.91 -9.99 -1.38
CA VAL A 86 -6.47 -9.71 -1.37
C VAL A 86 -6.22 -8.28 -1.85
N SER A 87 -5.55 -7.48 -1.01
CA SER A 87 -5.24 -6.07 -1.33
C SER A 87 -3.73 -5.87 -1.43
N MET A 88 -3.33 -5.04 -2.38
CA MET A 88 -1.93 -4.73 -2.70
C MET A 88 -1.22 -4.09 -1.50
N GLY A 89 -0.09 -4.70 -1.08
CA GLY A 89 0.81 -4.17 -0.06
C GLY A 89 2.05 -3.53 -0.67
N CYS A 90 3.12 -4.30 -0.81
CA CYS A 90 4.39 -3.88 -1.43
C CYS A 90 5.14 -5.07 -2.04
N PHE A 91 6.30 -4.80 -2.63
CA PHE A 91 7.23 -5.82 -3.09
C PHE A 91 8.52 -5.77 -2.28
N ALA A 92 9.18 -6.93 -2.12
CA ALA A 92 10.55 -7.02 -1.64
C ALA A 92 11.30 -8.15 -2.35
N GLU A 93 12.60 -7.98 -2.53
CA GLU A 93 13.47 -9.03 -3.04
C GLU A 93 14.00 -9.87 -1.86
N ILE A 94 13.77 -11.18 -1.90
CA ILE A 94 14.23 -12.11 -0.87
C ILE A 94 14.91 -13.28 -1.58
N ASN A 95 16.18 -13.52 -1.26
CA ASN A 95 17.00 -14.59 -1.84
C ASN A 95 16.99 -14.59 -3.39
N GLY A 96 17.03 -13.40 -4.00
CA GLY A 96 17.04 -13.22 -5.46
C GLY A 96 15.69 -13.49 -6.13
N LYS A 97 14.60 -13.55 -5.38
CA LYS A 97 13.23 -13.66 -5.91
C LYS A 97 12.36 -12.52 -5.43
N THR A 98 11.52 -12.02 -6.32
CA THR A 98 10.51 -11.02 -5.98
C THR A 98 9.39 -11.66 -5.17
N HIS A 99 9.08 -11.03 -4.04
CA HIS A 99 7.93 -11.37 -3.21
C HIS A 99 6.93 -10.22 -3.20
N LEU A 100 5.67 -10.54 -3.46
CA LEU A 100 4.50 -9.69 -3.25
C LEU A 100 4.00 -9.89 -1.82
N PHE A 101 4.07 -8.83 -1.02
CA PHE A 101 3.41 -8.78 0.29
C PHE A 101 2.05 -8.12 0.14
N TYR A 102 1.03 -8.77 0.68
CA TYR A 102 -0.36 -8.39 0.47
C TYR A 102 -1.17 -8.51 1.75
N LEU A 103 -2.31 -7.82 1.78
CA LEU A 103 -3.30 -7.96 2.82
C LEU A 103 -4.30 -9.03 2.43
N GLY A 104 -4.34 -10.10 3.21
CA GLY A 104 -5.46 -11.03 3.21
C GLY A 104 -6.48 -10.56 4.23
N TRP A 105 -7.76 -10.64 3.88
CA TRP A 105 -8.80 -10.28 4.82
C TRP A 105 -10.00 -11.23 4.78
N ASN A 106 -10.62 -11.34 5.95
CA ASN A 106 -11.87 -12.06 6.18
C ASN A 106 -12.94 -11.09 6.66
N LEU A 107 -14.17 -11.27 6.20
CA LEU A 107 -15.33 -10.65 6.83
C LEU A 107 -15.53 -11.19 8.25
N GLY A 108 -15.98 -10.33 9.15
CA GLY A 108 -16.31 -10.68 10.52
C GLY A 108 -17.78 -10.42 10.86
N VAL A 109 -18.23 -11.01 11.96
CA VAL A 109 -19.60 -10.80 12.48
C VAL A 109 -19.64 -9.67 13.50
N THR A 110 -18.72 -9.68 14.47
CA THR A 110 -18.66 -8.67 15.55
C THR A 110 -17.83 -7.45 15.19
N VAL A 111 -16.97 -7.58 14.19
CA VAL A 111 -16.19 -6.50 13.58
C VAL A 111 -16.31 -6.67 12.07
N PRO A 112 -16.28 -5.59 11.28
CA PRO A 112 -16.58 -5.69 9.85
C PRO A 112 -15.63 -6.63 9.07
N TRP A 113 -14.34 -6.58 9.38
CA TRP A 113 -13.32 -7.46 8.80
C TRP A 113 -12.11 -7.61 9.72
N ARG A 114 -11.23 -8.55 9.39
CA ARG A 114 -9.89 -8.69 9.98
C ARG A 114 -8.87 -8.86 8.87
N ASN A 115 -7.75 -8.15 9.01
CA ASN A 115 -6.65 -8.23 8.07
C ASN A 115 -5.46 -8.97 8.71
N SER A 116 -4.78 -9.74 7.87
CA SER A 116 -3.47 -10.33 8.13
C SER A 116 -2.58 -10.11 6.91
N ILE A 117 -1.25 -10.26 7.05
CA ILE A 117 -0.32 -10.06 5.95
C ILE A 117 0.12 -11.42 5.40
N GLY A 118 -0.07 -11.59 4.09
CA GLY A 118 0.41 -12.71 3.30
C GLY A 118 1.62 -12.34 2.46
N ALA A 119 2.27 -13.36 1.91
CA ALA A 119 3.29 -13.21 0.89
C ALA A 119 3.05 -14.20 -0.26
N ALA A 120 3.35 -13.77 -1.49
CA ALA A 120 3.39 -14.61 -2.67
C ALA A 120 4.72 -14.38 -3.40
N VAL A 121 5.28 -15.42 -4.00
CA VAL A 121 6.56 -15.36 -4.72
C VAL A 121 6.32 -15.42 -6.21
N GLU A 122 7.00 -14.54 -6.95
CA GLU A 122 6.95 -14.49 -8.41
C GLU A 122 7.56 -15.77 -9.01
N GLN A 123 6.91 -16.29 -10.04
CA GLN A 123 7.38 -17.42 -10.84
C GLN A 123 8.00 -16.92 -12.16
N ASP A 124 8.72 -17.79 -12.87
CA ASP A 124 9.41 -17.44 -14.12
C ASP A 124 8.46 -16.94 -15.23
N ASP A 125 7.18 -17.30 -15.17
CA ASP A 125 6.13 -16.85 -16.10
C ASP A 125 5.47 -15.52 -15.68
N GLY A 126 5.92 -14.90 -14.59
CA GLY A 126 5.37 -13.67 -14.03
C GLY A 126 4.11 -13.85 -13.19
N SER A 127 3.66 -15.09 -12.97
CA SER A 127 2.58 -15.39 -12.01
C SER A 127 3.09 -15.35 -10.57
N PHE A 128 2.16 -15.28 -9.61
CA PHE A 128 2.48 -15.28 -8.19
C PHE A 128 1.87 -16.48 -7.48
N VAL A 129 2.68 -17.18 -6.68
CA VAL A 129 2.24 -18.32 -5.86
C VAL A 129 2.38 -17.94 -4.39
N ARG A 130 1.31 -18.11 -3.62
CA ARG A 130 1.33 -17.87 -2.16
C ARG A 130 2.46 -18.67 -1.50
N VAL A 131 3.26 -18.00 -0.69
CA VAL A 131 4.34 -18.63 0.09
C VAL A 131 3.76 -19.59 1.13
N SER A 132 2.59 -19.28 1.67
CA SER A 132 1.89 -20.07 2.68
C SER A 132 0.38 -19.96 2.53
N LYS A 133 -0.35 -21.00 2.94
CA LYS A 133 -1.82 -20.94 3.10
C LYS A 133 -2.25 -20.17 4.35
N ALA A 134 -1.34 -20.04 5.32
CA ALA A 134 -1.51 -19.22 6.51
C ALA A 134 -0.83 -17.85 6.30
N PRO A 135 -1.26 -16.80 7.02
CA PRO A 135 -0.58 -15.51 6.97
C PRO A 135 0.87 -15.62 7.46
N ILE A 136 1.76 -14.81 6.89
CA ILE A 136 3.16 -14.70 7.36
C ILE A 136 3.30 -13.73 8.54
N LEU A 137 2.36 -12.78 8.66
CA LEU A 137 2.20 -11.95 9.83
C LEU A 137 0.72 -11.92 10.18
N ASP A 138 0.42 -12.20 11.45
CA ASP A 138 -0.94 -12.16 11.99
C ASP A 138 -0.92 -11.67 13.44
N ARG A 139 -2.09 -11.51 14.03
CA ARG A 139 -2.29 -10.98 15.38
C ARG A 139 -1.43 -11.70 16.42
N CYS A 140 -0.92 -10.93 17.37
CA CYS A 140 -0.16 -11.45 18.50
C CYS A 140 -0.42 -10.59 19.74
N HIS A 141 0.34 -10.81 20.83
CA HIS A 141 0.23 -9.99 22.03
C HIS A 141 0.48 -8.50 21.76
N ALA A 142 1.45 -8.17 20.88
CA ALA A 142 1.72 -6.80 20.51
C ALA A 142 0.63 -6.20 19.60
N ASP A 143 0.00 -7.01 18.74
CA ASP A 143 -0.97 -6.58 17.72
C ASP A 143 -2.25 -7.42 17.80
N PRO A 144 -3.12 -7.22 18.81
CA PRO A 144 -4.19 -8.18 19.10
C PRO A 144 -5.43 -8.07 18.19
N TYR A 145 -5.56 -6.99 17.41
CA TYR A 145 -6.81 -6.66 16.73
C TYR A 145 -6.83 -6.97 15.24
N SER A 146 -5.97 -6.32 14.46
CA SER A 146 -5.85 -6.44 13.01
C SER A 146 -4.57 -5.73 12.56
N ILE A 147 -3.93 -6.22 11.52
CA ILE A 147 -2.71 -5.61 10.97
C ILE A 147 -2.84 -5.36 9.47
N SER A 148 -2.25 -4.27 8.98
CA SER A 148 -2.52 -3.77 7.63
C SER A 148 -1.31 -3.10 6.98
N TYR A 149 -1.44 -2.80 5.69
CA TYR A 149 -0.54 -2.00 4.85
C TYR A 149 0.97 -2.26 5.07
N PRO A 150 1.48 -3.47 4.78
CA PRO A 150 2.91 -3.74 4.90
C PRO A 150 3.70 -2.93 3.87
N TRP A 151 4.78 -2.31 4.33
CA TRP A 151 5.87 -1.84 3.48
C TRP A 151 7.17 -2.43 3.97
N ILE A 152 7.87 -3.12 3.08
CA ILE A 152 9.11 -3.83 3.40
C ILE A 152 10.25 -3.22 2.61
N LEU A 153 11.37 -3.04 3.30
CA LEU A 153 12.62 -2.59 2.70
C LEU A 153 13.76 -3.39 3.32
N GLN A 154 14.62 -3.95 2.47
CA GLN A 154 15.88 -4.52 2.93
C GLN A 154 16.90 -3.40 3.10
N ASP A 155 17.58 -3.37 4.24
CA ASP A 155 18.73 -2.52 4.48
C ASP A 155 19.91 -3.36 4.98
N ASP A 156 21.01 -3.34 4.23
CA ASP A 156 22.14 -4.26 4.38
C ASP A 156 21.70 -5.74 4.44
N LYS A 157 21.71 -6.34 5.65
CA LYS A 157 21.35 -7.74 5.89
C LYS A 157 20.02 -7.91 6.61
N GLU A 158 19.39 -6.82 7.03
CA GLU A 158 18.17 -6.82 7.83
C GLU A 158 17.00 -6.35 6.97
N PHE A 159 15.85 -6.99 7.13
CA PHE A 159 14.59 -6.54 6.56
C PHE A 159 13.82 -5.72 7.58
N HIS A 160 13.31 -4.58 7.12
CA HIS A 160 12.45 -3.69 7.88
C HIS A 160 11.01 -3.84 7.36
N ILE A 161 10.03 -3.88 8.27
CA ILE A 161 8.62 -3.74 7.92
C ILE A 161 7.99 -2.59 8.71
N TRP A 162 7.24 -1.75 8.00
CA TRP A 162 6.30 -0.80 8.59
C TRP A 162 4.88 -1.26 8.23
N TYR A 163 4.01 -1.32 9.21
CA TYR A 163 2.66 -1.86 9.04
C TYR A 163 1.68 -1.14 9.96
N GLY A 164 0.43 -1.04 9.51
CA GLY A 164 -0.68 -0.59 10.33
C GLY A 164 -1.03 -1.62 11.40
N SER A 165 -1.24 -1.18 12.63
CA SER A 165 -1.77 -1.99 13.73
C SER A 165 -3.00 -1.30 14.29
N ASN A 166 -4.14 -1.98 14.27
CA ASN A 166 -5.34 -1.52 14.97
C ASN A 166 -5.09 -1.57 16.49
N LEU A 167 -5.56 -0.54 17.18
CA LEU A 167 -5.48 -0.37 18.62
C LEU A 167 -6.78 -0.73 19.34
N ALA A 168 -7.90 -0.68 18.62
CA ALA A 168 -9.22 -1.03 19.09
C ALA A 168 -10.16 -1.33 17.92
N TRP A 169 -11.37 -1.79 18.26
CA TRP A 169 -12.54 -1.78 17.41
C TRP A 169 -13.66 -1.05 18.14
N GLY A 170 -14.46 -0.29 17.40
CA GLY A 170 -15.73 0.25 17.87
C GLY A 170 -16.73 0.39 16.73
N ASP A 171 -17.87 0.99 17.03
CA ASP A 171 -19.02 1.05 16.12
C ASP A 171 -18.85 2.17 15.08
N ALA A 172 -18.12 3.24 15.41
CA ALA A 172 -17.80 4.31 14.48
C ALA A 172 -16.45 4.08 13.76
N GLN A 173 -16.28 4.72 12.60
CA GLN A 173 -15.04 4.60 11.82
C GLN A 173 -13.83 5.19 12.55
N GLU A 174 -14.05 6.26 13.33
CA GLU A 174 -13.06 6.87 14.23
C GLU A 174 -12.64 5.95 15.38
N ASP A 175 -13.49 5.01 15.78
CA ASP A 175 -13.16 4.02 16.81
C ASP A 175 -12.26 2.88 16.28
N MET A 176 -12.03 2.83 14.96
CA MET A 176 -11.14 1.86 14.31
C MET A 176 -9.70 2.39 14.26
N ALA A 177 -9.23 2.86 15.42
CA ALA A 177 -7.94 3.53 15.53
C ALA A 177 -6.80 2.61 15.09
N HIS A 178 -5.98 3.02 14.12
CA HIS A 178 -4.81 2.27 13.69
C HIS A 178 -3.64 3.19 13.33
N LEU A 179 -2.48 2.86 13.88
CA LEU A 179 -1.23 3.60 13.71
C LEU A 179 -0.15 2.74 13.07
N MET A 180 1.01 3.32 12.78
CA MET A 180 2.13 2.60 12.17
C MET A 180 3.05 1.99 13.24
N LYS A 181 3.25 0.68 13.17
CA LYS A 181 4.28 -0.05 13.92
C LYS A 181 5.41 -0.51 13.02
N TYR A 182 6.48 -0.93 13.66
CA TYR A 182 7.68 -1.44 13.02
C TYR A 182 8.05 -2.83 13.56
N ALA A 183 8.64 -3.63 12.69
CA ALA A 183 9.28 -4.89 13.03
C ALA A 183 10.47 -5.16 12.11
N ARG A 184 11.26 -6.16 12.48
CA ARG A 184 12.47 -6.55 11.75
C ARG A 184 12.48 -8.04 11.45
N SER A 185 13.23 -8.44 10.42
CA SER A 185 13.41 -9.83 10.02
C SER A 185 14.80 -10.07 9.47
N ASP A 186 15.37 -11.24 9.74
CA ASP A 186 16.65 -11.67 9.16
C ASP A 186 16.47 -12.37 7.80
N ASP A 187 15.24 -12.79 7.47
CA ASP A 187 14.92 -13.57 6.26
C ASP A 187 13.80 -12.98 5.38
N GLY A 188 13.21 -11.86 5.82
CA GLY A 188 12.14 -11.15 5.13
C GLY A 188 10.75 -11.81 5.24
N LEU A 189 10.62 -12.95 5.90
CA LEU A 189 9.36 -13.70 6.03
C LEU A 189 8.93 -13.92 7.48
N ASN A 190 9.88 -14.05 8.40
CA ASN A 190 9.66 -14.23 9.83
C ASN A 190 10.02 -12.95 10.60
N TRP A 191 9.04 -12.34 11.25
CA TRP A 191 9.18 -10.99 11.81
C TRP A 191 9.23 -10.98 13.34
N ASN A 192 10.29 -10.37 13.90
CA ASN A 192 10.37 -10.06 15.32
C ASN A 192 9.62 -8.75 15.62
N ARG A 193 8.55 -8.88 16.42
CA ARG A 193 7.64 -7.80 16.78
C ARG A 193 7.73 -7.50 18.27
N GLU A 194 8.32 -6.35 18.59
CA GLU A 194 8.52 -5.87 19.96
C GLU A 194 7.47 -4.80 20.35
N GLY A 195 6.46 -4.56 19.50
CA GLY A 195 5.41 -3.57 19.73
C GLY A 195 5.84 -2.12 19.48
N HIS A 196 6.97 -1.90 18.80
CA HIS A 196 7.50 -0.57 18.51
C HIS A 196 6.55 0.24 17.61
N VAL A 197 6.12 1.40 18.10
CA VAL A 197 5.33 2.37 17.32
C VAL A 197 6.30 3.23 16.52
N ALA A 198 6.24 3.10 15.19
CA ALA A 198 7.11 3.84 14.28
C ALA A 198 6.63 5.27 14.04
N LEU A 199 5.31 5.43 13.87
CA LEU A 199 4.65 6.72 13.71
C LEU A 199 3.39 6.75 14.58
N PRO A 200 3.37 7.58 15.64
CA PRO A 200 2.15 7.84 16.39
C PRO A 200 1.24 8.84 15.66
N PHE A 201 -0.01 8.93 16.12
CA PHE A 201 -0.90 10.03 15.77
C PHE A 201 -0.31 11.37 16.21
N LYS A 202 -0.59 12.42 15.44
CA LYS A 202 -0.13 13.77 15.72
C LYS A 202 -0.88 14.37 16.91
N ASP A 203 -2.18 14.14 16.94
CA ASP A 203 -3.13 14.64 17.93
C ASP A 203 -4.40 13.77 17.92
N GLU A 204 -5.36 14.09 18.79
CA GLU A 204 -6.61 13.33 18.96
C GLU A 204 -7.54 13.38 17.74
N GLY A 205 -7.31 14.29 16.78
CA GLY A 205 -8.09 14.38 15.55
C GLY A 205 -7.69 13.35 14.50
N GLU A 206 -6.57 12.65 14.67
CA GLU A 206 -6.11 11.57 13.81
C GLU A 206 -6.42 10.21 14.42
N TYR A 207 -7.04 9.32 13.65
CA TYR A 207 -7.38 7.97 14.11
C TYR A 207 -6.90 6.87 13.15
N ALA A 208 -6.48 7.19 11.93
CA ALA A 208 -6.09 6.17 10.97
C ALA A 208 -4.83 6.57 10.20
N MET A 209 -3.86 5.67 10.14
CA MET A 209 -2.65 5.77 9.31
C MET A 209 -2.51 4.51 8.45
N SER A 210 -2.27 4.68 7.16
CA SER A 210 -2.24 3.58 6.20
C SER A 210 -1.20 3.78 5.11
N LYS A 211 -0.93 2.70 4.37
CA LYS A 211 -0.05 2.64 3.20
C LYS A 211 1.25 3.46 3.35
N PRO A 212 2.16 3.05 4.26
CA PRO A 212 3.51 3.58 4.22
C PRO A 212 4.17 3.25 2.87
N CYS A 213 5.00 4.17 2.40
CA CYS A 213 5.91 4.01 1.28
C CYS A 213 7.25 4.58 1.72
N VAL A 214 8.19 3.68 1.99
CA VAL A 214 9.54 4.01 2.48
C VAL A 214 10.58 3.86 1.39
N ILE A 215 11.40 4.89 1.22
CA ILE A 215 12.60 4.89 0.38
C ILE A 215 13.79 5.21 1.27
N LYS A 216 14.94 4.56 0.99
CA LYS A 216 16.22 4.90 1.60
C LYS A 216 17.04 5.76 0.63
N ASP A 217 17.20 7.03 0.97
CA ASP A 217 18.09 7.97 0.30
C ASP A 217 19.47 7.99 1.01
N PRO A 218 20.53 8.59 0.41
CA PRO A 218 21.84 8.66 1.04
C PRO A 218 21.87 9.34 2.42
N ASP A 219 20.92 10.23 2.69
CA ASP A 219 20.78 10.96 3.95
C ASP A 219 19.87 10.27 4.97
N GLY A 220 19.23 9.15 4.64
CA GLY A 220 18.40 8.37 5.54
C GLY A 220 17.11 7.86 4.89
N PHE A 221 16.20 7.40 5.71
CA PHE A 221 14.89 6.90 5.30
C PHE A 221 13.88 8.03 5.20
N LYS A 222 13.03 7.93 4.19
CA LYS A 222 11.92 8.84 3.91
C LYS A 222 10.65 8.02 3.78
N MET A 223 9.59 8.43 4.46
CA MET A 223 8.29 7.77 4.42
C MET A 223 7.23 8.74 3.94
N TRP A 224 6.49 8.35 2.92
CA TRP A 224 5.19 8.91 2.60
C TRP A 224 4.13 7.94 3.09
N TYR A 225 3.06 8.46 3.68
CA TYR A 225 2.01 7.62 4.26
C TYR A 225 0.67 8.31 4.12
N SER A 226 -0.41 7.56 4.23
CA SER A 226 -1.75 8.13 4.35
C SER A 226 -2.09 8.30 5.81
N TYR A 227 -2.75 9.40 6.16
CA TYR A 227 -3.36 9.57 7.47
C TYR A 227 -4.76 10.18 7.32
N ARG A 228 -5.59 10.00 8.34
CA ARG A 228 -6.98 10.46 8.31
C ARG A 228 -7.43 11.00 9.67
N GLY A 229 -8.00 12.20 9.58
CA GLY A 229 -8.96 12.75 10.54
C GLY A 229 -10.31 12.94 9.84
N LEU A 230 -10.60 14.16 9.38
CA LEU A 230 -11.82 14.43 8.59
C LEU A 230 -11.82 13.71 7.22
N ALA A 231 -10.68 13.73 6.53
CA ALA A 231 -10.50 13.13 5.21
C ALA A 231 -9.07 12.60 5.08
N TYR A 232 -8.84 11.66 4.16
CA TYR A 232 -7.49 11.15 3.91
C TYR A 232 -6.59 12.20 3.28
N ARG A 233 -5.36 12.28 3.77
CA ARG A 233 -4.27 13.09 3.24
C ARG A 233 -3.00 12.25 3.21
N ILE A 234 -2.01 12.73 2.46
CA ILE A 234 -0.66 12.16 2.43
C ILE A 234 0.23 12.95 3.38
N GLY A 235 0.90 12.26 4.29
CA GLY A 235 1.91 12.79 5.21
C GLY A 235 3.33 12.44 4.77
N TYR A 236 4.31 13.01 5.46
CA TYR A 236 5.72 12.80 5.22
C TYR A 236 6.50 12.70 6.53
N ALA A 237 7.49 11.81 6.57
CA ALA A 237 8.39 11.65 7.72
C ALA A 237 9.79 11.24 7.29
N GLU A 238 10.78 11.55 8.13
CA GLU A 238 12.18 11.19 7.93
C GLU A 238 12.72 10.41 9.13
N SER A 239 13.68 9.52 8.86
CA SER A 239 14.36 8.74 9.89
C SER A 239 15.81 8.47 9.50
N LYS A 240 16.70 8.38 10.49
CA LYS A 240 18.10 7.97 10.27
C LYS A 240 18.30 6.46 10.41
N ASP A 241 17.42 5.78 11.14
CA ASP A 241 17.54 4.36 11.49
C ASP A 241 16.38 3.50 10.98
N GLY A 242 15.35 4.13 10.38
CA GLY A 242 14.12 3.48 9.93
C GLY A 242 13.17 3.09 11.06
N LYS A 243 13.52 3.34 12.32
CA LYS A 243 12.75 2.93 13.52
C LYS A 243 12.07 4.12 14.16
N THR A 244 12.83 5.20 14.35
CA THR A 244 12.36 6.43 14.97
C THR A 244 12.15 7.48 13.89
N TRP A 245 10.93 8.00 13.78
CA TRP A 245 10.55 8.90 12.71
C TRP A 245 10.22 10.29 13.22
N VAL A 246 10.64 11.30 12.45
CA VAL A 246 10.26 12.70 12.65
C VAL A 246 9.24 13.04 11.57
N ARG A 247 7.99 13.29 12.00
CA ARG A 247 6.92 13.77 11.09
C ARG A 247 7.26 15.18 10.60
N LYS A 248 7.00 15.39 9.32
CA LYS A 248 7.26 16.62 8.55
C LYS A 248 6.11 16.83 7.55
N ASP A 249 4.87 16.70 8.01
CA ASP A 249 3.69 16.68 7.13
C ASP A 249 3.51 17.97 6.35
N GLU A 250 3.88 19.11 6.94
CA GLU A 250 3.94 20.41 6.29
C GLU A 250 4.91 20.47 5.10
N GLU A 251 5.88 19.55 5.03
CA GLU A 251 6.85 19.47 3.94
C GLU A 251 6.40 18.54 2.81
N VAL A 252 5.29 17.79 2.94
CA VAL A 252 4.85 16.77 1.97
C VAL A 252 4.68 17.32 0.56
N GLY A 253 4.14 18.55 0.43
CA GLY A 253 4.09 19.30 -0.83
C GLY A 253 3.03 18.84 -1.84
N ILE A 254 2.05 18.04 -1.43
CA ILE A 254 0.89 17.60 -2.24
C ILE A 254 -0.41 17.76 -1.43
N SER A 255 -1.50 18.10 -2.11
CA SER A 255 -2.84 18.24 -1.52
C SER A 255 -3.91 17.81 -2.53
N VAL A 256 -5.18 17.82 -2.14
CA VAL A 256 -6.32 17.60 -3.03
C VAL A 256 -6.38 18.66 -4.14
N SER A 257 -6.99 18.29 -5.28
CA SER A 257 -7.27 19.24 -6.36
C SER A 257 -8.49 20.10 -6.03
N GLU A 258 -8.69 21.21 -6.75
CA GLU A 258 -9.90 22.04 -6.58
C GLU A 258 -11.16 21.29 -7.01
N GLU A 259 -11.05 20.45 -8.05
CA GLU A 259 -12.13 19.63 -8.60
C GLU A 259 -11.60 18.32 -9.18
N GLY A 260 -12.51 17.39 -9.51
CA GLY A 260 -12.17 16.15 -10.21
C GLY A 260 -11.98 14.93 -9.31
N TRP A 261 -11.18 13.98 -9.80
CA TRP A 261 -11.07 12.62 -9.25
C TRP A 261 -10.36 12.54 -7.89
N ASP A 262 -9.57 13.56 -7.52
CA ASP A 262 -8.78 13.65 -6.29
C ASP A 262 -9.02 14.95 -5.50
N SER A 263 -10.25 15.48 -5.57
CA SER A 263 -10.66 16.73 -4.91
C SER A 263 -11.07 16.60 -3.45
N GLU A 264 -11.43 15.40 -3.00
CA GLU A 264 -11.89 15.14 -1.63
C GLU A 264 -10.78 14.51 -0.78
N THR A 265 -10.07 13.54 -1.36
CA THR A 265 -8.96 12.83 -0.74
C THR A 265 -7.79 12.63 -1.68
N VAL A 266 -6.60 12.59 -1.09
CA VAL A 266 -5.39 12.04 -1.68
C VAL A 266 -4.83 11.01 -0.71
N GLU A 267 -4.60 9.78 -1.18
CA GLU A 267 -4.22 8.66 -0.32
C GLU A 267 -3.39 7.61 -1.06
N TYR A 268 -2.93 6.62 -0.31
CA TYR A 268 -2.17 5.45 -0.76
C TYR A 268 -0.95 5.77 -1.65
N PRO A 269 0.01 6.56 -1.15
CA PRO A 269 1.17 6.96 -1.94
C PRO A 269 2.05 5.75 -2.27
N CYS A 270 2.60 5.75 -3.49
CA CYS A 270 3.76 4.95 -3.86
C CYS A 270 4.76 5.85 -4.58
N VAL A 271 5.85 6.17 -3.90
CA VAL A 271 6.94 6.99 -4.41
C VAL A 271 8.01 6.09 -5.05
N PHE A 272 8.55 6.52 -6.19
CA PHE A 272 9.60 5.81 -6.90
C PHE A 272 10.44 6.78 -7.75
N ASP A 273 11.65 6.38 -8.10
CA ASP A 273 12.56 7.17 -8.94
C ASP A 273 12.63 6.59 -10.36
N HIS A 274 12.66 7.48 -11.35
CA HIS A 274 12.82 7.13 -12.75
C HIS A 274 13.64 8.22 -13.47
N LYS A 275 14.75 7.84 -14.10
CA LYS A 275 15.66 8.73 -14.87
C LYS A 275 16.03 10.03 -14.12
N GLY A 276 16.38 9.92 -12.83
CA GLY A 276 16.81 11.04 -12.00
C GLY A 276 15.67 11.98 -11.56
N SER A 277 14.42 11.64 -11.86
CA SER A 277 13.24 12.32 -11.34
C SER A 277 12.50 11.40 -10.36
N ARG A 278 11.84 12.02 -9.36
CA ARG A 278 11.02 11.31 -8.37
C ARG A 278 9.54 11.47 -8.69
N TYR A 279 8.80 10.38 -8.63
CA TYR A 279 7.39 10.30 -8.96
C TYR A 279 6.60 9.71 -7.79
N MET A 280 5.31 10.00 -7.75
CA MET A 280 4.36 9.46 -6.78
C MET A 280 3.11 9.01 -7.52
N LEU A 281 2.74 7.74 -7.39
CA LEU A 281 1.37 7.33 -7.60
C LEU A 281 0.55 7.57 -6.33
N TYR A 282 -0.71 7.94 -6.49
CA TYR A 282 -1.63 8.12 -5.38
C TYR A 282 -3.08 7.92 -5.82
N ASN A 283 -3.92 7.45 -4.91
CA ASN A 283 -5.36 7.32 -5.10
C ASN A 283 -6.09 8.63 -4.86
N GLY A 284 -7.22 8.79 -5.58
CA GLY A 284 -8.15 9.89 -5.41
C GLY A 284 -9.25 9.56 -4.40
N ASN A 285 -10.46 10.02 -4.70
CA ASN A 285 -11.64 9.93 -3.86
C ASN A 285 -12.12 8.49 -3.59
N ALA A 286 -12.74 8.34 -2.41
CA ALA A 286 -13.46 7.13 -1.99
C ALA A 286 -12.66 5.83 -2.14
N TYR A 287 -11.47 5.76 -1.52
CA TYR A 287 -10.70 4.52 -1.37
C TYR A 287 -10.28 3.89 -2.71
N GLY A 288 -10.09 4.72 -3.74
CA GLY A 288 -9.75 4.31 -5.10
C GLY A 288 -10.94 4.02 -6.02
N LEU A 289 -12.16 4.43 -5.66
CA LEU A 289 -13.32 4.39 -6.58
C LEU A 289 -13.07 5.24 -7.82
N THR A 290 -12.46 6.42 -7.64
CA THR A 290 -12.06 7.29 -8.74
C THR A 290 -10.68 6.97 -9.28
N GLY A 291 -10.10 5.82 -8.92
CA GLY A 291 -8.82 5.36 -9.44
C GLY A 291 -7.61 6.05 -8.82
N PHE A 292 -6.53 6.12 -9.61
CA PHE A 292 -5.25 6.69 -9.19
C PHE A 292 -4.60 7.52 -10.30
N GLY A 293 -3.74 8.44 -9.88
CA GLY A 293 -2.99 9.32 -10.74
C GLY A 293 -1.51 9.37 -10.39
N MET A 294 -0.78 10.25 -11.07
CA MET A 294 0.66 10.42 -10.90
C MET A 294 1.03 11.87 -10.63
N ALA A 295 2.03 12.08 -9.79
CA ALA A 295 2.71 13.34 -9.60
C ALA A 295 4.23 13.19 -9.76
N LYS A 296 4.91 14.28 -10.12
CA LYS A 296 6.36 14.39 -10.24
C LYS A 296 6.90 15.43 -9.26
N LEU A 297 7.99 15.13 -8.55
CA LEU A 297 8.64 16.07 -7.65
C LEU A 297 9.40 17.13 -8.47
N LYS A 298 9.19 18.42 -8.15
CA LYS A 298 9.93 19.55 -8.73
C LYS A 298 11.22 19.88 -8.00
#